data_AF-A0A1V4HVB4-F1
#
_entry.id   AF-A0A1V4HVB4-F1
#
_cell.length_a   1.000
_cell.length_b   1.000
_cell.length_c   1.000
_cell.angle_alpha   90.00
_cell.angle_beta   90.00
_cell.angle_gamma   90.00
#
_symmetry.space_group_name_H-M   'P 1'
#
loop_
_entity.id
_entity.type
_entity.pdbx_description
1 polymer ?
#
loop_
_entity_poly.entity_id
_entity_poly.type
_entity_poly.pdbx_seq_one_letter_code
_entity_poly.pdbx_strand_id
1 'polypeptide(L)' 'MAMQRKKTQTRADADKDQTLNFRVTAEFKKAFKGYAVSQGISMTDLLKEGFVLSKKAREK' A
#
# COMPACT_ATOMS: atom_id res chain seq x y z
N MET A 1 -32.72 -11.25 26.74
CA MET A 1 -31.90 -12.16 25.91
C MET A 1 -31.11 -11.33 24.92
N ALA A 2 -29.79 -11.41 25.00
CA ALA A 2 -28.85 -10.66 24.18
C ALA A 2 -28.68 -11.31 22.79
N MET A 3 -28.43 -10.52 21.76
CA MET A 3 -27.29 -10.80 20.88
C MET A 3 -26.90 -9.57 20.06
N GLN A 4 -25.82 -8.93 20.48
CA GLN A 4 -25.06 -7.96 19.69
C GLN A 4 -24.50 -8.68 18.46
N ARG A 5 -24.87 -8.22 17.26
CA ARG A 5 -24.22 -8.63 16.01
C ARG A 5 -22.87 -7.93 15.91
N LYS A 6 -21.85 -8.47 16.58
CA LYS A 6 -20.45 -8.18 16.23
C LYS A 6 -20.22 -8.73 14.83
N LYS A 7 -20.21 -7.85 13.82
CA LYS A 7 -19.66 -8.16 12.50
C LYS A 7 -18.18 -8.49 12.72
N THR A 8 -17.88 -9.77 12.82
CA THR A 8 -16.55 -10.31 12.55
C THR A 8 -16.15 -9.82 11.17
N GLN A 9 -15.30 -8.80 11.13
CA GLN A 9 -14.63 -8.35 9.93
C GLN A 9 -13.73 -9.51 9.50
N THR A 10 -14.23 -10.27 8.54
CA THR A 10 -13.66 -11.51 8.05
C THR A 10 -12.28 -11.23 7.49
N ARG A 11 -11.27 -12.00 7.92
CA ARG A 11 -9.88 -11.99 7.41
C ARG A 11 -9.76 -12.32 5.91
N ALA A 12 -10.88 -12.46 5.20
CA ALA A 12 -10.99 -12.83 3.80
C ALA A 12 -10.82 -11.65 2.82
N ASP A 13 -10.86 -10.40 3.30
CA ASP A 13 -10.53 -9.21 2.49
C ASP A 13 -9.02 -8.91 2.44
N ALA A 14 -8.18 -9.69 3.14
CA ALA A 14 -6.73 -9.48 3.17
C ALA A 14 -6.01 -9.97 1.90
N ASP A 15 -6.65 -10.86 1.13
CA ASP A 15 -6.08 -11.46 -0.09
C ASP A 15 -6.55 -10.77 -1.38
N LYS A 16 -7.50 -9.84 -1.28
CA LYS A 16 -7.94 -9.07 -2.44
C LYS A 16 -7.04 -7.85 -2.58
N ASP A 17 -6.30 -7.83 -3.68
CA ASP A 17 -5.52 -6.65 -4.10
C ASP A 17 -6.46 -5.42 -4.11
N GLN A 18 -6.19 -4.46 -3.23
CA GLN A 18 -6.98 -3.23 -3.10
C GLN A 18 -6.29 -2.08 -3.83
N THR A 19 -7.01 -1.42 -4.73
CA THR A 19 -6.45 -0.30 -5.50
C THR A 19 -6.32 0.96 -4.64
N LEU A 20 -5.11 1.48 -4.54
CA LEU A 20 -4.88 2.84 -4.04
C LEU A 20 -5.04 3.85 -5.19
N ASN A 21 -6.11 4.64 -5.14
CA ASN A 21 -6.41 5.66 -6.15
C ASN A 21 -5.60 6.94 -5.91
N PHE A 22 -4.31 6.93 -6.27
CA PHE A 22 -3.45 8.12 -6.18
C PHE A 22 -3.55 8.99 -7.44
N ARG A 23 -3.67 10.30 -7.23
CA ARG A 23 -3.34 11.29 -8.26
C ARG A 23 -1.89 11.71 -8.09
N VAL A 24 -1.08 11.48 -9.11
CA VAL A 24 0.34 11.85 -9.14
C VAL A 24 0.65 12.63 -10.40
N THR A 25 1.67 13.46 -10.36
CA THR A 25 2.16 14.17 -11.54
C THR A 25 2.81 13.19 -12.52
N ALA A 26 2.87 13.57 -13.80
CA ALA A 26 3.48 12.73 -14.84
C ALA A 26 4.98 12.46 -14.57
N GLU A 27 5.69 13.48 -14.08
CA GLU A 27 7.10 13.38 -13.71
C GLU A 27 7.32 12.37 -12.58
N PHE A 28 6.52 12.46 -11.51
CA PHE A 28 6.60 11.50 -10.40
C PHE A 28 6.30 10.08 -10.89
N LYS A 29 5.24 9.89 -11.69
CA LYS A 29 4.91 8.57 -12.25
C LYS A 29 6.06 7.97 -13.06
N LYS A 30 6.76 8.79 -13.86
CA LYS A 30 7.92 8.37 -14.66
C LYS A 30 9.11 8.01 -13.77
N ALA A 31 9.46 8.87 -12.82
CA ALA A 31 10.55 8.62 -11.88
C ALA A 31 10.30 7.38 -11.02
N PHE A 32 9.09 7.23 -10.47
CA PHE A 32 8.70 6.12 -9.62
C PHE A 32 8.73 4.78 -10.38
N LYS A 33 8.19 4.76 -11.60
CA LYS A 33 8.29 3.58 -12.48
C LYS A 33 9.74 3.26 -12.86
N GLY A 34 10.51 4.28 -13.26
CA GLY A 34 11.91 4.10 -13.63
C GLY A 34 12.75 3.53 -12.50
N TYR A 35 12.52 3.99 -11.27
CA TYR A 35 13.19 3.46 -10.08
C TYR A 35 12.82 2.00 -9.82
N ALA A 36 11.52 1.65 -9.85
CA ALA A 36 11.09 0.27 -9.65
C ALA A 36 11.72 -0.69 -10.68
N VAL A 37 11.72 -0.30 -11.96
CA VAL A 37 12.36 -1.09 -13.04
C VAL A 37 13.86 -1.23 -12.84
N SER A 38 14.54 -0.15 -12.46
CA SER A 38 15.99 -0.14 -12.20
C SER A 38 16.39 -1.06 -11.04
N GLN A 39 15.54 -1.17 -10.02
CA GLN A 39 15.73 -2.08 -8.88
C GLN A 39 15.22 -3.51 -9.14
N GLY A 40 14.58 -3.77 -10.29
CA GLY A 40 13.99 -5.07 -10.61
C GLY A 40 12.77 -5.43 -9.75
N ILE A 41 12.13 -4.44 -9.13
CA ILE A 41 10.97 -4.63 -8.24
C ILE A 41 9.68 -4.13 -8.87
N SER A 42 8.55 -4.60 -8.35
CA SER A 42 7.23 -4.10 -8.77
C SER A 42 6.93 -2.73 -8.17
N MET A 43 6.12 -1.91 -8.85
CA MET A 43 5.65 -0.62 -8.29
C MET A 43 5.00 -0.77 -6.91
N THR A 44 4.26 -1.87 -6.71
CA THR A 44 3.63 -2.19 -5.41
C THR A 44 4.66 -2.50 -4.34
N ASP A 45 5.78 -3.11 -4.70
CA ASP A 45 6.85 -3.44 -3.77
C ASP A 45 7.58 -2.17 -3.32
N LEU A 46 7.95 -1.31 -4.28
CA LEU A 46 8.48 0.01 -4.00
C LEU A 46 7.54 0.85 -3.10
N LEU A 47 6.24 0.74 -3.31
CA LEU A 47 5.24 1.41 -2.47
C LEU A 47 5.23 0.86 -1.03
N LYS A 48 5.32 -0.46 -0.86
CA LYS A 48 5.39 -1.11 0.46
C LYS A 48 6.67 -0.73 1.19
N GLU A 49 7.82 -0.75 0.50
CA GLU A 49 9.10 -0.33 1.06
C GLU A 49 9.05 1.13 1.52
N GLY A 50 8.57 2.03 0.65
CA GLY A 50 8.42 3.45 0.97
C GLY A 50 7.51 3.71 2.18
N PHE A 51 6.45 2.91 2.34
CA PHE A 51 5.56 2.98 3.51
C PHE A 51 6.25 2.53 4.80
N VAL A 52 6.97 1.40 4.77
CA VAL A 52 7.73 0.90 5.94
C VAL A 52 8.83 1.87 6.35
N LEU A 53 9.57 2.41 5.38
CA LEU A 53 10.61 3.42 5.61
C LEU A 53 10.01 4.71 6.19
N SER A 54 8.90 5.19 5.62
CA SER A 54 8.22 6.40 6.11
C SER A 54 7.65 6.21 7.51
N LYS A 55 7.12 5.03 7.83
CA LYS A 55 6.63 4.71 9.18
C LYS A 55 7.77 4.78 10.20
N LYS A 56 8.87 4.07 9.94
CA LYS A 56 10.07 4.10 10.80
C LYS A 56 10.66 5.50 10.98
N ALA A 57 10.63 6.33 9.93
CA ALA A 57 11.14 7.69 9.99
C ALA A 57 10.26 8.65 10.82
N ARG A 58 8.97 8.36 10.95
CA ARG A 58 7.98 9.21 11.66
C ARG A 58 7.68 8.75 13.08
N GLU A 59 8.12 7.56 13.48
CA GLU A 59 8.01 7.05 14.86
C GLU A 59 9.05 7.71 15.82
N LYS A 60 9.38 9.00 15.61
CA LYS A 60 10.21 9.82 16.49
C LYS A 60 9.36 10.75 17.36
#